data_AF-A0A848UF68-F1
#
_entry.id   AF-A0A848UF68-F1
#
_cell.length_a   1.000
_cell.length_b   1.000
_cell.length_c   1.000
_cell.angle_alpha   90.00
_cell.angle_beta   90.00
_cell.angle_gamma   90.00
#
_symmetry.space_group_name_H-M   'P 1'
#
loop_
_entity.id
_entity.type
_entity.pdbx_description
1 polymer ?
#
loop_
_entity_poly.entity_id
_entity_poly.type
_entity_poly.pdbx_seq_one_letter_code
_entity_poly.pdbx_strand_id
1 'polypeptide(L)' 'MLHALRHHWRGFETDDPDVTMFIGPSSNTDPLEIGVVDDVEGVAIIHAMPARPKFLKGWWTP' A
#
# COMPACT_ATOMS: atom_id res chain seq x y z
N MET A 1 2.45 4.92 8.12
CA MET A 1 2.75 4.59 6.70
C MET A 1 3.98 3.71 6.52
N LEU A 2 5.17 4.07 7.02
CA LEU A 2 6.40 3.30 6.75
C LEU A 2 6.33 1.83 7.22
N HIS A 3 5.69 1.57 8.36
CA HIS A 3 5.45 0.20 8.82
C HIS A 3 4.61 -0.59 7.80
N ALA A 4 3.52 0.01 7.31
CA ALA A 4 2.64 -0.60 6.30
C ALA A 4 3.37 -0.90 5.00
N LEU A 5 4.29 -0.03 4.56
CA LEU A 5 5.09 -0.27 3.37
C LEU A 5 6.11 -1.40 3.57
N ARG A 6 6.85 -1.38 4.68
CA ARG A 6 7.90 -2.38 4.98
C ARG A 6 7.35 -3.76 5.32
N HIS A 7 6.13 -3.82 5.86
CA HIS A 7 5.45 -5.05 6.27
C HIS A 7 4.10 -5.20 5.55
N HIS A 8 4.06 -4.82 4.27
CA HIS A 8 2.85 -4.93 3.48
C HIS A 8 2.41 -6.39 3.33
N TRP A 9 1.11 -6.59 3.23
CA TRP A 9 0.52 -7.89 2.93
C TRP A 9 0.44 -8.14 1.44
N ARG A 10 0.17 -7.08 0.65
CA ARG A 10 -0.06 -7.17 -0.80
C ARG A 10 0.44 -5.92 -1.52
N GLY A 11 0.90 -6.12 -2.74
CA GLY A 11 1.14 -5.06 -3.74
C GLY A 11 0.14 -5.19 -4.90
N PHE A 12 -0.20 -4.06 -5.51
CA PHE A 12 -1.07 -3.97 -6.67
C PHE A 12 -0.43 -3.03 -7.68
N GLU A 13 -0.28 -3.52 -8.92
CA GLU A 13 0.07 -2.68 -10.06
C GLU A 13 -1.08 -1.71 -10.36
N THR A 14 -0.74 -0.54 -10.87
CA THR A 14 -1.72 0.44 -11.32
C THR A 14 -1.64 0.63 -12.84
N ASP A 15 -2.49 1.48 -13.39
CA ASP A 15 -2.43 1.84 -14.81
C ASP A 15 -1.17 2.67 -15.14
N ASP A 16 -0.52 3.23 -14.12
CA ASP A 16 0.77 3.90 -14.20
C ASP A 16 1.89 2.89 -13.82
N PRO A 17 2.84 2.60 -14.72
CA PRO A 17 3.88 1.59 -14.48
C PRO A 17 4.83 1.94 -13.35
N ASP A 18 4.98 3.23 -13.03
CA ASP A 18 5.91 3.69 -11.99
C ASP A 18 5.22 3.74 -10.62
N VAL A 19 3.89 3.56 -10.57
CA VAL A 19 3.10 3.62 -9.34
C VAL A 19 2.60 2.24 -8.91
N THR A 20 2.97 1.86 -7.69
CA THR A 20 2.50 0.64 -7.04
C THR A 20 1.74 0.95 -5.76
N MET A 21 0.61 0.28 -5.55
CA MET A 21 -0.19 0.36 -4.33
C MET A 21 0.15 -0.79 -3.39
N PHE A 22 0.62 -0.49 -2.18
CA PHE A 22 0.88 -1.45 -1.11
C PHE A 22 -0.19 -1.38 -0.02
N ILE A 23 -0.65 -2.53 0.44
CA ILE A 23 -1.63 -2.65 1.53
C ILE A 23 -0.97 -3.33 2.70
N GLY A 24 -0.98 -2.70 3.87
CA GLY A 24 -0.31 -3.23 5.06
C GLY A 24 -0.79 -2.59 6.36
N PRO A 25 -0.35 -3.11 7.51
CA PRO A 25 -0.75 -2.60 8.81
C PRO A 25 -0.01 -1.32 9.16
N SER A 26 -0.68 -0.40 9.86
CA SER A 26 -0.01 0.65 10.62
C SER A 26 0.71 0.05 11.83
N SER A 27 1.52 0.85 12.53
CA SER A 27 2.09 0.43 13.83
C SER A 27 1.02 0.11 14.89
N ASN A 28 -0.21 0.58 14.68
CA ASN A 28 -1.36 0.35 15.54
C ASN A 28 -2.30 -0.72 14.97
N THR A 29 -1.84 -1.48 13.98
CA THR A 29 -2.58 -2.57 13.29
C THR A 29 -3.72 -2.14 12.37
N ASP A 30 -3.96 -0.84 12.21
CA ASP A 30 -4.94 -0.34 11.24
C ASP A 30 -4.49 -0.60 9.80
N PRO A 31 -5.33 -1.16 8.91
CA PRO A 31 -4.99 -1.33 7.51
C PRO A 31 -4.82 0.00 6.79
N LEU A 32 -3.68 0.18 6.10
CA LEU A 32 -3.38 1.34 5.27
C LEU A 32 -3.17 0.93 3.81
N GLU A 33 -3.62 1.78 2.89
CA GLU A 33 -3.20 1.76 1.49
C GLU A 33 -2.13 2.83 1.25
N ILE A 34 -1.02 2.44 0.64
CA ILE A 34 0.17 3.25 0.41
C ILE A 34 0.47 3.26 -1.09
N GLY A 35 0.45 4.42 -1.74
CA GLY A 35 0.91 4.56 -3.12
C GLY A 35 2.36 5.00 -3.13
N VAL A 36 3.20 4.23 -3.82
CA VAL A 36 4.63 4.50 -3.99
C VAL A 36 4.88 4.72 -5.48
N VAL A 37 5.59 5.80 -5.80
CA VAL A 37 6.20 6.01 -7.10
C VAL A 37 7.68 5.62 -7.03
N ASP A 38 8.15 4.86 -8.01
CA ASP A 38 9.56 4.50 -8.20
C ASP A 38 9.94 4.80 -9.65
N ASP A 39 10.60 5.93 -9.88
CA ASP A 39 10.97 6.42 -11.21
C ASP A 39 12.48 6.78 -11.28
N VAL A 40 12.88 7.43 -12.38
CA VAL A 40 14.27 7.85 -12.60
C VAL A 40 14.77 8.92 -11.62
N GLU A 41 13.87 9.65 -10.96
CA GLU A 41 14.18 10.66 -9.95
C GLU A 41 14.24 10.04 -8.54
N GLY A 42 13.59 8.90 -8.33
CA GLY A 42 13.77 8.02 -7.19
C GLY A 42 12.45 7.48 -6.63
N VAL A 43 12.47 7.10 -5.34
CA VAL A 43 11.33 6.47 -4.66
C VAL A 43 10.65 7.46 -3.73
N ALA A 44 9.34 7.67 -3.91
CA ALA A 44 8.53 8.51 -3.03
C ALA A 44 7.18 7.88 -2.67
N ILE A 45 6.71 8.16 -1.45
CA ILE A 45 5.33 7.85 -1.05
C ILE A 45 4.46 9.04 -1.44
N ILE A 46 3.55 8.83 -2.39
CA ILE A 46 2.64 9.86 -2.90
C ILE A 46 1.24 9.77 -2.28
N HIS A 47 0.96 8.68 -1.57
CA HIS A 47 -0.35 8.39 -1.04
C HIS A 47 -0.24 7.52 0.22
N ALA A 48 -0.97 7.88 1.29
CA ALA A 48 -1.09 7.05 2.49
C ALA A 48 -2.41 7.35 3.21
N MET A 49 -3.33 6.38 3.25
CA MET A 49 -4.63 6.54 3.91
C MET A 49 -5.18 5.20 4.43
N PRO A 50 -6.26 5.18 5.22
CA PRO A 50 -6.94 3.94 5.57
C PRO A 50 -7.30 3.11 4.34
N ALA A 51 -7.02 1.82 4.37
CA ALA A 51 -7.24 0.95 3.23
C ALA A 51 -8.72 0.86 2.86
N ARG A 52 -9.04 1.12 1.60
CA ARG A 52 -10.41 1.01 1.11
C ARG A 52 -10.87 -0.46 1.09
N PRO A 53 -12.18 -0.73 1.31
CA PRO A 53 -12.71 -2.09 1.37
C PRO A 53 -12.37 -2.98 0.17
N LYS A 54 -12.20 -2.41 -1.03
CA LYS A 54 -11.82 -3.16 -2.24
C LYS A 54 -10.47 -3.90 -2.11
N PHE A 55 -9.55 -3.35 -1.32
CA PHE A 55 -8.24 -3.94 -1.06
C PHE A 55 -8.24 -4.94 0.10
N LEU A 56 -9.30 -4.91 0.93
CA LEU A 56 -9.51 -5.77 2.09
C LEU A 56 -10.49 -6.91 1.80
N LYS A 57 -10.76 -7.23 0.52
CA LYS A 57 -11.56 -8.42 0.18
C LYS A 57 -10.65 -9.63 0.05
N GLY A 58 -11.00 -10.71 0.74
CA GLY A 58 -10.29 -12.00 0.68
C GLY A 58 -8.89 -12.00 1.32
N TRP A 59 -8.48 -10.91 2.00
CA TRP A 59 -7.21 -10.87 2.74
C TRP A 59 -7.27 -11.63 4.07
N TRP A 60 -8.48 -11.73 4.64
CA TRP A 60 -8.73 -12.42 5.89
C TRP A 60 -10.03 -13.22 5.75
N THR A 61 -9.91 -14.53 5.90
CA THR A 61 -11.03 -15.46 6.08
C THR A 61 -10.77 -16.13 7.43
N PRO A 62 -11.68 -16.04 8.42
CA PRO A 62 -11.52 -16.75 9.69
C PRO A 62 -11.47 -18.26 9.50
#